data_AF-A0A3D3FQL5-F1
#
_entry.id   AF-A0A3D3FQL5-F1
#
_cell.length_a   1.000
_cell.length_b   1.000
_cell.length_c   1.000
_cell.angle_alpha   90.00
_cell.angle_beta   90.00
_cell.angle_gamma   90.00
#
_symmetry.space_group_name_H-M   'P 1'
#
loop_
_entity.id
_entity.type
_entity.pdbx_description
1 polymer ?
#
loop_
_entity_poly.entity_id
_entity_poly.type
_entity_poly.pdbx_seq_one_letter_code
_entity_poly.pdbx_strand_id
1 'polypeptide(L)'
;MDRGLSLYGVKERLWGKPSIAVAVAGIEGKEGSTLLAVQGFLKCLLSDIKASAVFYAALPGEVLFDAGKLATAGDLGSALFGEAMAGGGPGCPLCGGDSFRFLGGGKVRCMLCGNDGTYRMEGESPVFDIRRSGHDLFLDREEALRRENWLRGMKDRFIAELPRVKEVRDRYKGGDWIKPRPGGARSV
;
A
#
# COMPACT_ATOMS: atom_id res chain seq x y z
N MET A 1 -11.20 9.50 -13.78
CA MET A 1 -11.33 10.11 -12.44
C MET A 1 -10.44 9.32 -11.51
N ASP A 2 -9.62 10.00 -10.69
CA ASP A 2 -8.75 9.32 -9.73
C ASP A 2 -9.59 8.49 -8.72
N ARG A 3 -9.23 7.23 -8.47
CA ARG A 3 -10.00 6.35 -7.57
C ARG A 3 -9.95 6.81 -6.11
N GLY A 4 -8.93 7.58 -5.73
CA GLY A 4 -8.82 8.22 -4.42
C GLY A 4 -9.86 9.31 -4.18
N LEU A 5 -10.35 9.98 -5.25
CA LEU A 5 -11.43 10.98 -5.12
C LEU A 5 -12.72 10.38 -4.54
N SER A 6 -13.01 9.11 -4.84
CA SER A 6 -14.18 8.41 -4.30
C SER A 6 -14.06 8.13 -2.80
N LEU A 7 -12.85 8.05 -2.25
CA LEU A 7 -12.59 7.76 -0.84
C LEU A 7 -12.58 9.03 0.02
N TYR A 8 -12.35 10.21 -0.58
CA TYR A 8 -12.34 11.46 0.17
C TYR A 8 -13.69 11.84 0.78
N GLY A 9 -14.81 11.30 0.29
CA GLY A 9 -16.14 11.54 0.88
C GLY A 9 -16.33 10.94 2.28
N VAL A 10 -15.50 9.98 2.69
CA VAL A 10 -15.59 9.32 4.01
C VAL A 10 -14.40 9.65 4.92
N LYS A 11 -13.44 10.45 4.44
CA LYS A 11 -12.16 10.72 5.10
C LYS A 11 -12.30 11.26 6.54
N GLU A 12 -13.22 12.20 6.76
CA GLU A 12 -13.41 12.85 8.07
C GLU A 12 -13.96 11.85 9.09
N ARG A 13 -14.75 10.89 8.62
CA ARG A 13 -15.32 9.84 9.45
C ARG A 13 -14.33 8.72 9.75
N LEU A 14 -13.27 8.56 8.96
CA LEU A 14 -12.30 7.47 9.07
C LEU A 14 -10.92 7.91 9.56
N TRP A 15 -10.65 9.22 9.58
CA TRP A 15 -9.39 9.78 10.05
C TRP A 15 -9.02 9.25 11.44
N GLY A 16 -7.87 8.61 11.55
CA GLY A 16 -7.33 8.10 12.80
C GLY A 16 -8.15 6.99 13.43
N LYS A 17 -9.19 6.48 12.76
CA LYS A 17 -9.93 5.32 13.28
C LYS A 17 -9.00 4.11 13.29
N PRO A 18 -9.01 3.32 14.38
CA PRO A 18 -8.20 2.12 14.43
C PRO A 18 -8.66 1.14 13.36
N SER A 19 -7.69 0.44 12.79
CA SER A 19 -7.88 -0.54 11.73
C SER A 19 -6.81 -1.62 11.86
N ILE A 20 -7.13 -2.80 11.32
CA ILE A 20 -6.20 -3.92 11.22
C ILE A 20 -6.13 -4.38 9.77
N ALA A 21 -4.95 -4.78 9.32
CA ALA A 21 -4.75 -5.32 7.97
C ALA A 21 -4.61 -6.85 8.03
N VAL A 22 -5.49 -7.54 7.31
CA VAL A 22 -5.43 -9.00 7.20
C VAL A 22 -5.24 -9.37 5.75
N ALA A 23 -4.15 -10.06 5.44
CA ALA A 23 -3.93 -10.70 4.15
C ALA A 23 -4.08 -12.21 4.29
N VAL A 24 -4.64 -12.87 3.27
CA VAL A 24 -4.72 -14.33 3.21
C VAL A 24 -4.04 -14.79 1.93
N ALA A 25 -3.16 -15.79 2.03
CA ALA A 25 -2.43 -16.37 0.91
C ALA A 25 -2.54 -17.90 0.92
N GLY A 26 -2.72 -18.51 -0.25
CA GLY A 26 -2.85 -19.97 -0.35
C GLY A 26 -1.52 -20.74 -0.29
N ILE A 27 -0.40 -20.05 -0.53
CA ILE A 27 0.93 -20.65 -0.58
C ILE A 27 1.89 -19.76 0.21
N GLU A 28 2.62 -20.37 1.13
CA GLU A 28 3.63 -19.69 1.96
C GLU A 28 4.74 -19.07 1.11
N GLY A 29 5.07 -17.80 1.38
CA GLY A 29 6.07 -17.03 0.63
C GLY A 29 5.62 -16.60 -0.77
N LYS A 30 4.34 -16.75 -1.11
CA LYS A 30 3.74 -16.33 -2.41
C LYS A 30 2.62 -15.30 -2.26
N GLU A 31 2.56 -14.62 -1.13
CA GLU A 31 1.66 -13.51 -0.82
C GLU A 31 1.90 -12.28 -1.71
N GLY A 32 3.10 -12.16 -2.30
CA GLY A 32 3.46 -11.07 -3.19
C GLY A 32 3.34 -9.71 -2.49
N SER A 33 2.56 -8.79 -3.06
CA SER A 33 2.32 -7.46 -2.48
C SER A 33 0.98 -7.34 -1.74
N THR A 34 0.34 -8.47 -1.40
CA THR A 34 -1.03 -8.47 -0.85
C THR A 34 -1.13 -7.67 0.45
N LEU A 35 -0.26 -7.93 1.44
CA LEU A 35 -0.30 -7.19 2.71
C LEU A 35 -0.04 -5.70 2.50
N LEU A 36 0.98 -5.35 1.71
CA LEU A 36 1.29 -3.98 1.33
C LEU A 36 0.09 -3.28 0.68
N ALA A 37 -0.66 -3.97 -0.20
CA ALA A 37 -1.84 -3.42 -0.85
C ALA A 37 -2.98 -3.15 0.16
N VAL A 38 -3.22 -4.08 1.11
CA VAL A 38 -4.22 -3.90 2.17
C VAL A 38 -3.83 -2.73 3.09
N GLN A 39 -2.57 -2.68 3.54
CA GLN A 39 -2.07 -1.57 4.35
C GLN A 39 -2.15 -0.24 3.60
N GLY A 40 -1.78 -0.22 2.31
CA GLY A 40 -1.87 0.96 1.46
C GLY A 40 -3.32 1.45 1.31
N PHE A 41 -4.28 0.53 1.18
CA PHE A 41 -5.70 0.86 1.16
C PHE A 41 -6.15 1.51 2.48
N LEU A 42 -5.79 0.95 3.63
CA LEU A 42 -6.09 1.52 4.94
C LEU A 42 -5.46 2.91 5.13
N LYS A 43 -4.22 3.10 4.70
CA LYS A 43 -3.59 4.43 4.69
C LYS A 43 -4.32 5.42 3.79
N CYS A 44 -4.86 4.99 2.64
CA CYS A 44 -5.71 5.83 1.79
C CYS A 44 -7.06 6.18 2.44
N LEU A 45 -7.58 5.33 3.34
CA LEU A 45 -8.74 5.64 4.18
C LEU A 45 -8.39 6.55 5.37
N LEU A 46 -7.10 6.87 5.54
CA LEU A 46 -6.56 7.68 6.63
C LEU A 46 -6.79 7.04 8.01
N SER A 47 -6.92 5.71 8.06
CA SER A 47 -7.07 4.96 9.30
C SER A 47 -5.72 4.72 9.98
N ASP A 48 -5.76 4.54 11.29
CA ASP A 48 -4.60 4.13 12.07
C ASP A 48 -4.46 2.60 12.02
N ILE A 49 -3.34 2.09 11.51
CA ILE A 49 -3.13 0.64 11.38
C ILE A 49 -2.50 0.16 12.68
N LYS A 50 -3.31 -0.50 13.51
CA LYS A 50 -2.93 -0.97 14.84
C LYS A 50 -2.18 -2.29 14.80
N ALA A 51 -2.46 -3.12 13.79
CA ALA A 51 -1.80 -4.40 13.60
C ALA A 51 -2.00 -4.90 12.17
N SER A 52 -1.13 -5.82 11.75
CA SER A 52 -1.26 -6.47 10.46
C SER A 52 -0.68 -7.87 10.45
N ALA A 53 -1.30 -8.81 9.73
CA ALA A 53 -0.81 -10.17 9.60
C ALA A 53 -1.14 -10.78 8.23
N VAL A 54 -0.34 -11.79 7.85
CA VAL A 54 -0.64 -12.71 6.75
C VAL A 54 -1.07 -14.04 7.33
N PHE A 55 -2.20 -14.57 6.88
CA PHE A 55 -2.63 -15.93 7.18
C PHE A 55 -2.49 -16.81 5.95
N TYR A 56 -1.96 -18.02 6.15
CA TYR A 56 -1.88 -19.01 5.08
C TYR A 56 -3.07 -19.96 5.12
N ALA A 57 -3.86 -19.98 4.04
CA ALA A 57 -5.01 -20.86 3.83
C ALA A 57 -5.38 -20.88 2.34
N ALA A 58 -5.53 -22.08 1.78
CA ALA A 58 -5.89 -22.29 0.39
C ALA A 58 -7.40 -22.50 0.19
N LEU A 59 -8.10 -23.00 1.22
CA LEU A 59 -9.52 -23.33 1.16
C LEU A 59 -10.39 -22.28 1.90
N PRO A 60 -11.64 -22.07 1.47
CA PRO A 60 -12.58 -21.23 2.20
C PRO A 60 -12.75 -21.71 3.65
N GLY A 61 -12.54 -20.80 4.61
CA GLY A 61 -12.70 -21.08 6.04
C GLY A 61 -11.51 -21.80 6.70
N GLU A 62 -10.51 -22.27 5.96
CA GLU A 62 -9.37 -23.03 6.51
C GLU A 62 -8.54 -22.26 7.54
N VAL A 63 -8.51 -20.92 7.45
CA VAL A 63 -7.92 -20.07 8.50
C VAL A 63 -8.44 -20.40 9.90
N LEU A 64 -9.70 -20.85 10.02
CA LEU A 64 -10.36 -21.13 11.29
C LEU A 64 -10.02 -22.51 11.88
N PHE A 65 -9.34 -23.38 11.12
CA PHE A 65 -9.04 -24.74 11.57
C PHE A 65 -7.80 -24.81 12.47
N ASP A 66 -6.99 -23.75 12.46
CA ASP A 66 -5.73 -23.68 13.19
C ASP A 66 -5.90 -22.79 14.44
N ALA A 67 -5.66 -23.37 15.62
CA ALA A 67 -5.80 -22.66 16.89
C ALA A 67 -4.82 -21.49 17.05
N GLY A 68 -3.61 -21.58 16.47
CA GLY A 68 -2.64 -20.50 16.48
C GLY A 68 -3.06 -19.33 15.59
N LYS A 69 -3.66 -19.61 14.43
CA LYS A 69 -4.26 -18.58 13.56
C LYS A 69 -5.45 -17.91 14.25
N LEU A 70 -6.29 -18.67 14.95
CA LEU A 70 -7.39 -18.10 15.74
C LEU A 70 -6.89 -17.23 16.89
N ALA A 71 -5.84 -17.64 17.61
CA ALA A 71 -5.22 -16.82 18.65
C ALA A 71 -4.69 -15.50 18.08
N THR A 72 -3.95 -15.57 16.96
CA THR A 72 -3.45 -14.38 16.24
C THR A 72 -4.60 -13.47 15.81
N ALA A 73 -5.72 -14.02 15.32
CA ALA A 73 -6.90 -13.24 14.97
C ALA A 73 -7.52 -12.54 16.20
N GLY A 74 -7.50 -13.20 17.37
CA GLY A 74 -7.90 -12.60 18.65
C GLY A 74 -7.00 -11.44 19.07
N ASP A 75 -5.69 -11.58 18.91
CA ASP A 75 -4.72 -10.52 19.20
C ASP A 75 -4.93 -9.30 18.27
N LEU A 76 -5.11 -9.54 16.97
CA LEU A 76 -5.47 -8.50 16.00
C LEU A 76 -6.77 -7.79 16.39
N GLY A 77 -7.80 -8.55 16.76
CA GLY A 77 -9.08 -8.00 17.21
C GLY A 77 -8.93 -7.12 18.46
N SER A 78 -8.09 -7.55 19.41
CA SER A 78 -7.79 -6.81 20.63
C SER A 78 -7.05 -5.50 20.33
N ALA A 79 -6.11 -5.52 19.38
CA ALA A 79 -5.34 -4.34 18.96
C ALA A 79 -6.22 -3.22 18.37
N LEU A 80 -7.38 -3.57 17.81
CA LEU A 80 -8.33 -2.59 17.27
C LEU A 80 -8.85 -1.62 18.35
N PHE A 81 -8.95 -2.09 19.60
CA PHE A 81 -9.46 -1.30 20.73
C PHE A 81 -8.39 -0.99 21.77
N GLY A 82 -7.17 -1.49 21.58
CA GLY A 82 -6.09 -1.40 22.54
C GLY A 82 -4.79 -0.83 21.98
N GLU A 83 -3.69 -1.34 22.52
CA GLU A 83 -2.35 -1.00 22.05
C GLU A 83 -2.09 -1.59 20.67
N ALA A 84 -1.28 -0.90 19.87
CA ALA A 84 -0.86 -1.43 18.58
C ALA A 84 0.04 -2.66 18.81
N MET A 85 -0.15 -3.70 18.00
CA MET A 85 0.76 -4.85 18.04
C MET A 85 2.11 -4.44 17.46
N ALA A 86 3.18 -4.76 18.18
CA ALA A 86 4.52 -4.66 17.62
C ALA A 86 4.63 -5.57 16.39
N GLY A 87 5.20 -5.05 15.30
CA GLY A 87 5.55 -5.87 14.16
C GLY A 87 6.60 -6.91 14.57
N GLY A 88 6.50 -8.14 14.05
CA GLY A 88 7.45 -9.21 14.34
C GLY A 88 8.84 -9.04 13.70
N GLY A 89 9.08 -7.92 13.02
CA GLY A 89 10.32 -7.69 12.29
C GLY A 89 10.58 -6.21 11.98
N PRO A 90 11.64 -5.95 11.18
CA PRO A 90 12.05 -4.60 10.80
C PRO A 90 10.92 -3.79 10.18
N GLY A 91 10.58 -2.67 10.81
CA GLY A 91 9.46 -1.82 10.40
C GLY A 91 9.89 -0.38 10.15
N CYS A 92 9.10 0.33 9.34
CA CYS A 92 9.28 1.75 9.11
C CYS A 92 8.87 2.53 10.37
N PRO A 93 9.75 3.33 10.98
CA PRO A 93 9.45 4.06 12.22
C PRO A 93 8.34 5.11 12.06
N LEU A 94 8.00 5.50 10.83
CA LEU A 94 6.97 6.51 10.56
C LEU A 94 5.57 5.93 10.39
N CYS A 95 5.45 4.72 9.84
CA CYS A 95 4.15 4.18 9.41
C CYS A 95 3.89 2.72 9.76
N GLY A 96 4.89 2.02 10.33
CA GLY A 96 4.81 0.60 10.68
C GLY A 96 4.93 -0.37 9.50
N GLY A 97 5.04 0.12 8.26
CA GLY A 97 5.18 -0.74 7.07
C GLY A 97 6.48 -1.55 7.08
N ASP A 98 6.41 -2.79 6.61
CA ASP A 98 7.50 -3.79 6.61
C ASP A 98 8.07 -4.07 5.20
N SER A 99 7.53 -3.40 4.18
CA SER A 99 7.92 -3.58 2.78
C SER A 99 8.80 -2.44 2.29
N PHE A 100 9.96 -2.77 1.71
CA PHE A 100 11.00 -1.80 1.37
C PHE A 100 11.58 -2.01 -0.03
N ARG A 101 11.96 -0.92 -0.70
CA ARG A 101 12.77 -0.94 -1.93
C ARG A 101 14.18 -0.47 -1.62
N PHE A 102 15.17 -1.31 -1.92
CA PHE A 102 16.57 -0.97 -1.80
C PHE A 102 17.02 -0.15 -3.01
N LEU A 103 17.63 1.01 -2.76
CA LEU A 103 18.04 1.97 -3.80
C LEU A 103 19.56 1.95 -4.05
N GLY A 104 20.29 1.07 -3.37
CA GLY A 104 21.76 1.01 -3.40
C GLY A 104 22.41 2.02 -2.45
N GLY A 105 23.68 1.79 -2.13
CA GLY A 105 24.47 2.70 -1.26
C GLY A 105 23.90 2.90 0.14
N GLY A 106 23.30 1.84 0.73
CA GLY A 106 22.67 1.91 2.06
C GLY A 106 21.33 2.66 2.10
N LYS A 107 20.79 3.07 0.94
CA LYS A 107 19.52 3.80 0.84
C LYS A 107 18.34 2.86 0.65
N VAL A 108 17.21 3.24 1.23
CA VAL A 108 15.96 2.47 1.18
C VAL A 108 14.77 3.41 1.02
N ARG A 109 13.68 2.91 0.43
CA ARG A 109 12.37 3.55 0.40
C ARG A 109 11.32 2.63 1.03
N CYS A 110 10.54 3.16 1.97
CA CYS A 110 9.35 2.46 2.46
C CYS A 110 8.30 2.41 1.36
N MET A 111 7.84 1.21 1.03
CA MET A 111 6.86 1.01 -0.04
C MET A 111 5.44 1.39 0.39
N LEU A 112 5.18 1.55 1.69
CA LEU A 112 3.88 1.94 2.23
C LEU A 112 3.70 3.46 2.25
N CYS A 113 4.58 4.19 2.95
CA CYS A 113 4.47 5.66 3.07
C CYS A 113 5.25 6.44 2.02
N GLY A 114 6.09 5.77 1.21
CA GLY A 114 6.88 6.39 0.15
C GLY A 114 8.15 7.10 0.59
N ASN A 115 8.42 7.15 1.90
CA ASN A 115 9.56 7.87 2.45
C ASN A 115 10.91 7.19 2.24
N ASP A 116 11.91 8.01 1.98
CA ASP A 116 13.30 7.61 1.84
C ASP A 116 14.02 7.57 3.19
N GLY A 117 15.04 6.73 3.26
CA GLY A 117 15.88 6.61 4.45
C GLY A 117 17.14 5.82 4.15
N THR A 118 17.76 5.38 5.24
CA THR A 118 18.90 4.47 5.21
C THR A 118 18.61 3.23 6.03
N TYR A 119 19.36 2.17 5.76
CA TYR A 119 19.34 0.98 6.59
C TYR A 119 20.75 0.61 7.03
N ARG A 120 20.83 -0.03 8.19
CA ARG A 120 22.05 -0.64 8.72
C ARG A 120 21.73 -2.05 9.17
N MET A 121 22.73 -2.91 9.24
CA MET A 121 22.56 -4.26 9.79
C MET A 121 22.94 -4.22 11.27
N GLU A 122 22.03 -4.70 12.13
CA GLU A 122 22.30 -5.02 13.53
C GLU A 122 22.16 -6.54 13.68
N GLY A 123 23.30 -7.24 13.69
CA GLY A 123 23.33 -8.70 13.55
C GLY A 123 22.75 -9.14 12.21
N GLU A 124 21.75 -10.03 12.25
CA GLU A 124 21.07 -10.55 11.05
C GLU A 124 19.86 -9.70 10.62
N SER A 125 19.49 -8.67 11.40
CA SER A 125 18.30 -7.87 11.14
C SER A 125 18.65 -6.46 10.63
N PRO A 126 17.97 -5.96 9.58
CA PRO A 126 18.10 -4.58 9.18
C PRO A 126 17.38 -3.65 10.18
N VAL A 127 17.98 -2.50 10.47
CA VAL A 127 17.37 -1.39 11.20
C VAL A 127 17.26 -0.19 10.27
N PHE A 128 16.08 0.43 10.24
CA PHE A 128 15.74 1.49 9.30
C PHE A 128 15.70 2.87 9.98
N ASP A 129 16.50 3.82 9.48
CA ASP A 129 16.37 5.25 9.77
C ASP A 129 15.65 5.90 8.60
N ILE A 130 14.33 6.07 8.73
CA ILE A 130 13.46 6.66 7.71
C ILE A 130 12.93 7.98 8.24
N ARG A 131 13.05 9.02 7.41
CA ARG A 131 12.64 10.38 7.75
C ARG A 131 11.57 10.84 6.78
N ARG A 132 10.75 11.79 7.25
CA ARG A 132 9.77 12.45 6.38
C ARG A 132 10.49 13.07 5.18
N SER A 133 9.87 12.94 4.03
CA SER A 133 10.35 13.45 2.74
C SER A 133 9.20 14.15 2.01
N GLY A 134 9.48 14.83 0.90
CA GLY A 134 8.43 15.51 0.11
C GLY A 134 7.41 14.56 -0.55
N HIS A 135 7.46 13.26 -0.25
CA HIS A 135 6.58 12.22 -0.76
C HIS A 135 5.78 11.50 0.34
N ASP A 136 5.63 12.13 1.52
CA ASP A 136 4.86 11.62 2.66
C ASP A 136 3.44 11.21 2.24
N LEU A 137 3.15 9.90 2.24
CA LEU A 137 1.80 9.42 2.03
C LEU A 137 1.04 9.42 3.37
N PHE A 138 0.19 10.43 3.56
CA PHE A 138 -0.85 10.51 4.59
C PHE A 138 -0.35 10.32 6.04
N LEU A 139 0.82 10.87 6.37
CA LEU A 139 1.34 10.90 7.74
C LEU A 139 0.77 12.05 8.58
N ASP A 140 0.18 13.04 7.93
CA ASP A 140 -0.40 14.23 8.56
C ASP A 140 -1.77 14.57 7.97
N ARG A 141 -2.70 15.03 8.83
CA ARG A 141 -4.08 15.33 8.44
C ARG A 141 -4.16 16.53 7.52
N GLU A 142 -3.43 17.58 7.85
CA GLU A 142 -3.47 18.81 7.09
C GLU A 142 -2.88 18.60 5.70
N GLU A 143 -1.79 17.83 5.61
CA GLU A 143 -1.19 17.46 4.33
C GLU A 143 -2.10 16.58 3.47
N ALA A 144 -2.80 15.61 4.08
CA ALA A 144 -3.81 14.83 3.38
C ALA A 144 -4.92 15.71 2.79
N LEU A 145 -5.38 16.72 3.54
CA LEU A 145 -6.39 17.69 3.08
C LEU A 145 -5.86 18.61 1.97
N ARG A 146 -4.62 19.11 2.10
CA ARG A 146 -3.99 19.93 1.06
C ARG A 146 -3.85 19.16 -0.25
N ARG A 147 -3.44 17.89 -0.18
CA ARG A 147 -3.31 17.01 -1.36
C ARG A 147 -4.66 16.77 -2.04
N GLU A 148 -5.73 16.57 -1.28
CA GLU A 148 -7.06 16.45 -1.85
C GLU A 148 -7.49 17.72 -2.58
N ASN A 149 -7.29 18.89 -1.97
CA ASN A 149 -7.63 20.17 -2.61
C ASN A 149 -6.87 20.35 -3.93
N TRP A 150 -5.59 19.97 -3.95
CA TRP A 150 -4.78 19.94 -5.16
C TRP A 150 -5.35 18.96 -6.21
N LEU A 151 -5.73 17.73 -5.82
CA LEU A 151 -6.33 16.75 -6.72
C LEU A 151 -7.68 17.21 -7.29
N ARG A 152 -8.51 17.87 -6.48
CA ARG A 152 -9.76 18.49 -6.91
C ARG A 152 -9.49 19.55 -7.98
N GLY A 153 -8.53 20.45 -7.75
CA GLY A 153 -8.12 21.43 -8.77
C GLY A 153 -7.55 20.78 -10.04
N MET A 154 -6.91 19.62 -9.91
CA MET A 154 -6.37 18.89 -11.06
C MET A 154 -7.46 18.28 -11.96
N LYS A 155 -8.65 17.99 -11.40
CA LYS A 155 -9.84 17.62 -12.19
C LYS A 155 -10.22 18.76 -13.13
N ASP A 156 -10.24 19.99 -12.63
CA ASP A 156 -10.64 21.16 -13.43
C ASP A 156 -9.62 21.42 -14.53
N ARG A 157 -8.32 21.33 -14.20
CA ARG A 157 -7.24 21.39 -15.20
C ARG A 157 -7.38 20.30 -16.25
N PHE A 158 -7.68 19.06 -15.85
CA PHE A 158 -7.88 17.96 -16.79
C PHE A 158 -9.04 18.22 -17.75
N ILE A 159 -10.15 18.77 -17.26
CA ILE A 159 -11.29 19.14 -18.10
C ILE A 159 -10.89 20.22 -19.11
N ALA A 160 -10.14 21.24 -18.67
CA ALA A 160 -9.64 22.31 -19.53
C ALA A 160 -8.66 21.80 -20.61
N GLU A 161 -7.76 20.88 -20.26
CA GLU A 161 -6.78 20.27 -21.16
C GLU A 161 -7.35 19.13 -22.02
N LEU A 162 -8.59 18.70 -21.75
CA LEU A 162 -9.21 17.56 -22.42
C LEU A 162 -9.18 17.65 -23.96
N PRO A 163 -9.41 18.81 -24.61
CA PRO A 163 -9.29 18.94 -26.06
C PRO A 163 -7.89 18.59 -26.57
N ARG A 164 -6.84 19.12 -25.93
CA ARG A 164 -5.44 18.86 -26.29
C ARG A 164 -5.06 17.40 -26.03
N VAL A 165 -5.51 16.83 -24.91
CA VAL A 165 -5.31 15.40 -24.61
C VAL A 165 -5.98 14.52 -25.66
N LYS A 166 -7.19 14.87 -26.11
CA LYS A 166 -7.89 14.16 -27.19
C LYS A 166 -7.12 14.25 -28.50
N GLU A 167 -6.59 15.41 -28.86
CA GLU A 167 -5.78 15.59 -30.07
C GLU A 167 -4.56 14.64 -30.07
N VAL A 168 -3.80 14.61 -28.97
CA VAL A 168 -2.66 13.69 -28.82
C VAL A 168 -3.10 12.25 -28.92
N ARG A 169 -4.14 11.85 -28.18
CA ARG A 169 -4.69 10.48 -28.21
C ARG A 169 -5.13 10.08 -29.62
N ASP A 170 -5.78 10.99 -30.33
CA ASP A 170 -6.37 10.71 -31.63
C ASP A 170 -5.29 10.50 -32.72
N ARG A 171 -4.08 11.05 -32.56
CA ARG A 171 -2.91 10.70 -33.41
C ARG A 171 -2.51 9.22 -33.33
N TYR A 172 -2.84 8.55 -32.23
CA TYR A 172 -2.55 7.13 -32.02
C TYR A 172 -3.78 6.23 -32.28
N LYS A 173 -4.92 6.78 -32.71
CA LYS A 173 -6.06 5.96 -33.14
C LYS A 173 -5.76 5.32 -34.50
N GLY A 174 -6.01 4.02 -34.61
CA GLY A 174 -5.89 3.28 -35.87
C GLY A 174 -4.46 2.84 -36.22
N GLY A 175 -3.51 2.87 -35.28
CA GLY A 175 -2.17 2.34 -35.49
C GLY A 175 -2.11 0.81 -35.58
N ASP A 176 -1.08 0.29 -36.25
CA ASP A 176 -0.79 -1.14 -36.29
C ASP A 176 -0.22 -1.59 -34.95
N TRP A 177 -1.01 -2.36 -34.21
CA TRP A 177 -0.55 -3.01 -32.99
C TRP A 177 0.51 -4.05 -33.33
N ILE A 178 1.60 -4.09 -32.56
CA ILE A 178 2.59 -5.17 -32.66
C ILE A 178 1.87 -6.48 -32.34
N LYS A 179 1.62 -7.27 -33.38
CA LYS A 179 1.07 -8.61 -33.24
C LYS A 179 2.20 -9.57 -32.86
N PRO A 180 2.01 -10.47 -31.90
CA PRO A 180 2.99 -11.53 -31.66
C PRO A 180 3.20 -12.32 -32.96
N ARG A 181 4.45 -12.65 -33.28
CA ARG A 181 4.75 -13.45 -34.48
C ARG A 181 3.99 -14.78 -34.41
N PRO A 182 3.30 -15.21 -35.49
CA PRO A 182 2.69 -16.54 -35.51
C PRO A 182 3.81 -17.57 -35.36
N GLY A 183 3.81 -18.33 -34.25
CA GLY A 183 4.82 -19.35 -33.96
C GLY A 183 5.67 -19.13 -32.69
N GLY A 184 5.48 -18.03 -31.97
CA GLY A 184 6.11 -17.82 -30.66
C GLY A 184 5.47 -18.63 -29.53
N ALA A 185 5.36 -19.95 -29.69
CA ALA A 185 5.11 -20.84 -28.56
C ALA A 185 6.32 -20.69 -27.62
N ARG A 186 6.09 -20.15 -26.42
CA ARG A 186 7.05 -20.33 -25.33
C ARG A 186 7.02 -21.82 -25.01
N SER A 187 8.10 -22.52 -25.35
CA SER A 187 8.40 -23.82 -24.76
C SER A 187 8.47 -23.61 -23.24
N VAL A 188 7.44 -24.11 -22.55
CA VAL A 188 7.43 -24.31 -21.10
C VAL A 188 8.24 -25.57 -20.81
#